data_AF-A0AAV5BBC5-F1
#
_entry.id   AF-A0AAV5BBC5-F1
#
_cell.length_a   1.000
_cell.length_b   1.000
_cell.length_c   1.000
_cell.angle_alpha   90.00
_cell.angle_beta   90.00
_cell.angle_gamma   90.00
#
_symmetry.space_group_name_H-M   'P 1'
#
loop_
_entity.id
_entity.type
_entity.pdbx_description
1 polymer ?
#
loop_
_entity_poly.entity_id
_entity_poly.type
_entity_poly.pdbx_seq_one_letter_code
_entity_poly.pdbx_strand_id
1 'polypeptide(L)'
;MYCRKCGAKLKSHAKFCDACGAKVVTVKQDQSSVRSNKGSNVLKDAGNPYIAAAGVAVCIAWFLALFPWNVIGKGIGTSLPMRIAVLAFAALADYHATKARQTNNALYKKYGVREREKATAVIYWLSVVISMIGLFALFMA
;
A
#
# COMPACT_ATOMS: atom_id res chain seq x y z
N MET A 1 -28.01 -3.40 -32.35
CA MET A 1 -28.44 -3.92 -31.03
C MET A 1 -29.68 -4.77 -31.22
N TYR A 2 -29.92 -5.78 -30.38
CA TYR A 2 -31.08 -6.68 -30.49
C TYR A 2 -32.00 -6.52 -29.28
N CYS A 3 -33.30 -6.72 -29.47
CA CYS A 3 -34.28 -6.62 -28.40
C CYS A 3 -34.09 -7.77 -27.40
N ARG A 4 -33.98 -7.44 -26.11
CA ARG A 4 -33.82 -8.45 -25.04
C ARG A 4 -35.06 -9.32 -24.80
N LYS A 5 -36.23 -8.88 -25.29
CA LYS A 5 -37.49 -9.60 -25.11
C LYS A 5 -37.81 -10.56 -26.26
N CYS A 6 -37.52 -10.16 -27.50
CA CYS A 6 -37.91 -10.94 -28.68
C CYS A 6 -36.78 -11.20 -29.70
N GLY A 7 -35.57 -10.70 -29.47
CA GLY A 7 -34.43 -10.92 -30.37
C GLY A 7 -34.43 -10.13 -31.67
N ALA A 8 -35.46 -9.32 -31.96
CA ALA A 8 -35.51 -8.53 -33.19
C ALA A 8 -34.37 -7.48 -33.27
N LYS A 9 -33.87 -7.24 -34.49
CA LYS A 9 -32.82 -6.25 -34.76
C LYS A 9 -33.39 -4.83 -34.59
N LEU A 10 -32.82 -4.05 -33.68
CA LEU A 10 -33.25 -2.69 -33.38
C LEU A 10 -32.44 -1.69 -34.21
N LYS A 11 -33.12 -0.66 -34.73
CA LYS A 11 -32.48 0.51 -35.38
C LYS A 11 -31.66 1.31 -34.36
N SER A 12 -30.56 1.93 -34.81
CA SER A 12 -29.77 2.85 -34.00
C SER A 12 -30.69 3.94 -33.47
N HIS A 13 -30.80 4.08 -32.13
CA HIS A 13 -31.65 5.04 -31.41
C HIS A 13 -33.15 4.72 -31.22
N ALA A 14 -33.63 3.51 -31.52
CA ALA A 14 -35.01 3.15 -31.24
C ALA A 14 -35.31 3.09 -29.71
N LYS A 15 -36.29 3.87 -29.24
CA LYS A 15 -36.74 3.90 -27.82
C LYS A 15 -37.60 2.69 -27.45
N PHE A 16 -38.23 2.07 -28.44
CA PHE A 16 -39.08 0.88 -28.30
C PHE A 16 -38.75 -0.11 -29.42
N CYS A 17 -39.04 -1.39 -29.19
CA CYS A 17 -38.86 -2.43 -30.18
C CYS A 17 -40.06 -2.48 -31.12
N ASP A 18 -39.83 -2.27 -32.42
CA ASP A 18 -40.87 -2.28 -33.45
C ASP A 18 -41.60 -3.64 -33.58
N ALA A 19 -40.97 -4.74 -33.13
CA ALA A 19 -41.53 -6.09 -33.25
C ALA A 19 -42.35 -6.55 -32.03
N CYS A 20 -42.10 -6.01 -30.83
CA CYS A 20 -42.77 -6.49 -29.60
C CYS A 20 -43.23 -5.37 -28.65
N GLY A 21 -43.04 -4.10 -29.02
CA GLY A 21 -43.39 -2.93 -28.21
C GLY A 21 -42.52 -2.72 -26.96
N ALA A 22 -41.56 -3.61 -26.67
CA ALA A 22 -40.74 -3.51 -25.46
C ALA A 22 -39.86 -2.25 -25.46
N LYS A 23 -39.83 -1.52 -24.34
CA LYS A 23 -38.98 -0.34 -24.16
C LYS A 23 -37.51 -0.73 -24.17
N VAL A 24 -36.72 -0.08 -25.03
CA VAL A 24 -35.28 -0.30 -25.14
C VAL A 24 -34.58 0.55 -24.10
N VAL A 25 -34.33 -0.03 -22.94
CA VAL A 25 -33.52 0.62 -21.90
C VAL A 25 -32.05 0.52 -22.31
N THR A 26 -31.51 1.62 -22.84
CA THR A 26 -30.07 1.79 -23.02
C THR A 26 -29.44 1.99 -21.66
N VAL A 27 -29.04 0.90 -21.01
CA VAL A 27 -28.21 0.98 -19.81
C VAL A 27 -26.84 1.46 -20.28
N LYS A 28 -26.56 2.75 -20.13
CA LYS A 28 -25.16 3.22 -20.13
C LYS A 28 -24.50 2.45 -19.00
N GLN A 29 -23.70 1.44 -19.33
CA GLN A 29 -22.81 0.82 -18.36
C GLN A 29 -21.77 1.86 -18.01
N ASP A 30 -22.10 2.72 -17.06
CA ASP A 30 -21.12 3.54 -16.41
C ASP A 30 -20.27 2.62 -15.53
N GLN A 31 -19.23 2.05 -16.14
CA GLN A 31 -18.25 1.19 -15.47
C GLN A 31 -17.41 1.97 -14.43
N SER A 32 -17.54 3.30 -14.34
CA SER A 32 -16.70 4.13 -13.47
C SER A 32 -17.18 4.16 -12.02
N SER A 33 -18.50 4.15 -11.77
CA SER A 33 -19.06 4.24 -10.42
C SER A 33 -19.05 2.91 -9.64
N VAL A 34 -19.20 1.78 -10.34
CA VAL A 34 -19.16 0.43 -9.72
C VAL A 34 -17.72 -0.02 -9.39
N ARG A 35 -16.74 0.32 -10.23
CA ARG A 35 -15.32 0.02 -9.97
C ARG A 35 -14.74 0.83 -8.82
N SER A 36 -15.13 2.11 -8.69
CA SER A 36 -14.62 2.98 -7.63
C SER A 36 -15.03 2.48 -6.24
N ASN A 37 -16.32 2.17 -6.05
CA ASN A 37 -16.82 1.77 -4.74
C ASN A 37 -16.40 0.34 -4.36
N LYS A 38 -16.41 -0.60 -5.31
CA LYS A 38 -15.93 -1.98 -5.07
C LYS A 38 -14.41 -2.04 -4.91
N GLY A 39 -13.67 -1.24 -5.68
CA GLY A 39 -12.23 -1.11 -5.56
C GLY A 39 -11.79 -0.54 -4.21
N SER A 40 -12.50 0.46 -3.68
CA SER A 40 -12.16 1.07 -2.38
C SER A 40 -12.35 0.14 -1.18
N ASN A 41 -13.39 -0.71 -1.21
CA ASN A 41 -13.63 -1.69 -0.14
C ASN A 41 -12.69 -2.89 -0.29
N VAL A 42 -12.48 -3.40 -1.51
CA VAL A 42 -11.48 -4.46 -1.77
C VAL A 42 -10.05 -4.01 -1.42
N LEU A 43 -9.69 -2.74 -1.62
CA LEU A 43 -8.40 -2.15 -1.22
C LEU A 43 -8.23 -2.12 0.31
N LYS A 44 -9.31 -1.79 1.05
CA LYS A 44 -9.29 -1.83 2.51
C LYS A 44 -9.20 -3.26 3.04
N ASP A 45 -9.90 -4.19 2.41
CA ASP A 45 -9.99 -5.59 2.83
C ASP A 45 -8.74 -6.40 2.43
N ALA A 46 -8.06 -6.02 1.33
CA ALA A 46 -6.84 -6.65 0.84
C ALA A 46 -5.56 -5.90 1.24
N GLY A 47 -5.69 -4.85 2.06
CA GLY A 47 -4.60 -3.98 2.47
C GLY A 47 -3.43 -4.76 3.05
N ASN A 48 -2.22 -4.38 2.68
CA ASN A 48 -1.01 -5.10 3.06
C ASN A 48 -0.58 -4.76 4.50
N PRO A 49 -0.69 -5.70 5.47
CA PRO A 49 -0.37 -5.42 6.88
C PRO A 49 1.12 -5.12 7.10
N TYR A 50 2.00 -5.54 6.18
CA TYR A 50 3.44 -5.30 6.28
C TYR A 50 3.80 -3.83 6.07
N ILE A 51 2.94 -3.02 5.42
CA ILE A 51 3.17 -1.58 5.27
C ILE A 51 3.08 -0.88 6.63
N ALA A 52 2.05 -1.21 7.43
CA ALA A 52 1.89 -0.64 8.76
C ALA A 52 3.02 -1.11 9.69
N ALA A 53 3.36 -2.40 9.65
CA ALA A 53 4.47 -2.94 10.43
C ALA A 53 5.81 -2.27 10.11
N ALA A 54 6.10 -2.04 8.82
CA ALA A 54 7.31 -1.34 8.41
C ALA A 54 7.34 0.10 8.92
N GLY A 55 6.22 0.81 8.86
CA GLY A 55 6.10 2.17 9.41
C GLY A 55 6.39 2.22 10.91
N VAL A 56 5.82 1.30 11.69
CA VAL A 56 6.05 1.22 13.14
C VAL A 56 7.52 0.95 13.46
N ALA A 57 8.15 0.00 12.76
CA ALA A 57 9.57 -0.31 12.96
C ALA A 57 10.47 0.90 12.67
N VAL A 58 10.21 1.63 11.58
CA VAL A 58 10.94 2.87 11.25
C VAL A 58 10.74 3.94 12.33
N CYS A 59 9.52 4.13 12.82
CA CYS A 59 9.24 5.10 13.87
C CYS A 59 10.00 4.78 15.17
N ILE A 60 10.01 3.50 15.57
CA ILE A 60 10.75 3.05 16.76
C ILE A 60 12.25 3.28 16.56
N ALA A 61 12.80 2.94 15.39
CA ALA A 61 14.21 3.13 15.11
C ALA A 61 14.62 4.62 15.15
N TRP A 62 13.83 5.50 14.55
CA TRP A 62 14.02 6.96 14.61
C TRP A 62 13.92 7.48 16.04
N PHE A 63 12.93 7.01 16.80
CA PHE A 63 12.76 7.41 18.19
C PHE A 63 13.99 7.02 19.01
N LEU A 64 14.44 5.76 18.93
CA LEU A 64 15.63 5.31 19.65
C LEU A 64 16.90 6.06 19.23
N ALA A 65 17.03 6.42 17.95
CA ALA A 65 18.18 7.15 17.43
C ALA A 65 18.21 8.63 17.85
N LEU A 66 17.06 9.32 17.90
CA LEU A 66 16.97 10.73 18.24
C LEU A 66 16.72 11.01 19.73
N PHE A 67 16.30 10.00 20.49
CA PHE A 67 15.93 10.20 21.88
C PHE A 67 17.13 10.73 22.69
N PRO A 68 16.95 11.79 23.52
CA PRO A 68 18.02 12.39 24.29
C PRO A 68 18.38 11.51 25.50
N TRP A 69 19.11 10.42 25.26
CA TRP A 69 19.52 9.45 26.28
C TRP A 69 20.32 10.06 27.43
N ASN A 70 20.92 11.23 27.21
CA ASN A 70 21.65 11.98 28.22
C ASN A 70 20.77 12.43 29.40
N VAL A 71 19.45 12.45 29.24
CA VAL A 71 18.48 12.72 30.34
C VAL A 71 18.35 11.53 31.29
N ILE A 72 18.45 10.30 30.77
CA ILE A 72 18.28 9.06 31.56
C ILE A 72 19.60 8.66 32.23
N GLY A 73 20.73 8.90 31.56
CA GLY A 73 22.04 8.62 32.13
C GLY A 73 23.17 8.86 31.13
N LYS A 74 24.35 9.22 31.64
CA LYS A 74 25.53 9.46 30.82
C LYS A 74 25.95 8.17 30.11
N GLY A 75 26.09 8.22 28.79
CA GLY A 75 26.68 7.13 27.99
C GLY A 75 25.73 5.99 27.58
N ILE A 76 24.46 6.01 27.99
CA ILE A 76 23.49 4.95 27.63
C ILE A 76 23.27 4.90 26.11
N GLY A 77 23.03 6.06 25.50
CA GLY A 77 22.78 6.17 24.05
C GLY A 77 24.00 5.84 23.18
N THR A 78 25.22 6.00 23.71
CA THR A 78 26.47 5.71 23.00
C THR A 78 26.97 4.29 23.25
N SER A 79 26.30 3.52 24.12
CA SER A 79 26.70 2.16 24.43
C SER A 79 26.58 1.23 23.22
N LEU A 80 27.50 0.28 23.12
CA LEU A 80 27.49 -0.77 22.09
C LEU A 80 26.16 -1.54 21.98
N PRO A 81 25.51 -2.00 23.08
CA PRO A 81 24.23 -2.70 22.98
C PRO A 81 23.11 -1.81 22.41
N MET A 82 23.12 -0.52 22.69
CA MET A 82 22.12 0.41 22.17
C MET A 82 22.26 0.60 20.66
N ARG A 83 23.50 0.71 20.17
CA ARG A 83 23.78 0.78 18.73
C ARG A 83 23.34 -0.49 18.01
N ILE A 84 23.59 -1.66 18.60
CA ILE A 84 23.10 -2.94 18.08
C ILE A 84 21.57 -2.96 18.04
N ALA A 85 20.89 -2.44 19.06
CA ALA A 85 19.42 -2.35 19.06
C ALA A 85 18.90 -1.47 17.93
N VAL A 86 19.48 -0.28 17.71
CA VAL A 86 19.11 0.61 16.60
C VAL A 86 19.28 -0.09 15.25
N LEU A 87 20.40 -0.79 15.04
CA LEU A 87 20.64 -1.57 13.82
C LEU A 87 19.66 -2.74 13.66
N ALA A 88 19.31 -3.43 14.75
CA ALA A 88 18.35 -4.52 14.71
C ALA A 88 16.95 -4.02 14.28
N PHE A 89 16.50 -2.88 14.81
CA PHE A 89 15.24 -2.27 14.37
C PHE A 89 15.29 -1.74 12.95
N ALA A 90 16.42 -1.17 12.52
CA ALA A 90 16.62 -0.73 11.14
C ALA A 90 16.56 -1.91 10.16
N ALA A 91 17.23 -3.03 10.48
CA ALA A 91 17.17 -4.26 9.70
C ALA A 91 15.76 -4.88 9.68
N LEU A 92 15.03 -4.81 10.79
CA LEU A 92 13.64 -5.26 10.86
C LEU A 92 12.72 -4.39 9.97
N ALA A 93 12.94 -3.08 9.94
CA ALA A 93 12.24 -2.17 9.04
C ALA A 93 12.52 -2.51 7.57
N ASP A 94 13.78 -2.78 7.21
CA ASP A 94 14.17 -3.21 5.86
C ASP A 94 13.51 -4.54 5.47
N TYR A 95 13.46 -5.51 6.39
CA TYR A 95 12.75 -6.77 6.18
C TYR A 95 11.26 -6.56 5.91
N HIS A 96 10.57 -5.72 6.70
CA HIS A 96 9.15 -5.48 6.48
C HIS A 96 8.88 -4.67 5.20
N ALA A 97 9.76 -3.72 4.84
CA ALA A 97 9.65 -2.97 3.59
C ALA A 97 9.78 -3.88 2.36
N THR A 98 10.73 -4.81 2.36
CA THR A 98 10.91 -5.78 1.27
C THR A 98 9.73 -6.75 1.17
N LYS A 99 9.27 -7.31 2.29
CA LYS A 99 8.09 -8.19 2.35
C LYS A 99 6.80 -7.47 1.92
N ALA A 100 6.67 -6.18 2.26
CA ALA A 100 5.57 -5.34 1.80
C ALA A 100 5.56 -5.18 0.27
N ARG A 101 6.73 -4.99 -0.35
CA ARG A 101 6.84 -4.93 -1.83
C ARG A 101 6.44 -6.24 -2.50
N GLN A 102 6.92 -7.37 -1.96
CA GLN A 102 6.61 -8.70 -2.50
C GLN A 102 5.10 -9.00 -2.46
N THR A 103 4.47 -8.72 -1.32
CA THR A 103 3.03 -8.91 -1.12
C THR A 103 2.19 -7.97 -1.98
N ASN A 104 2.63 -6.72 -2.18
CA ASN A 104 1.98 -5.79 -3.09
C ASN A 104 2.00 -6.29 -4.55
N ASN A 105 3.15 -6.81 -5.01
CA ASN A 105 3.24 -7.44 -6.34
C ASN A 105 2.34 -8.67 -6.47
N ALA A 106 2.19 -9.47 -5.40
CA ALA A 106 1.29 -10.61 -5.40
C ALA A 106 -0.19 -10.19 -5.44
N LEU A 107 -0.57 -9.14 -4.71
CA LEU A 107 -1.92 -8.56 -4.74
C LEU A 107 -2.26 -7.97 -6.10
N TYR A 108 -1.30 -7.28 -6.73
CA TYR A 108 -1.47 -6.75 -8.08
C TYR A 108 -1.74 -7.85 -9.10
N LYS A 109 -1.03 -8.99 -9.02
CA LYS A 109 -1.29 -10.14 -9.91
C LYS A 109 -2.68 -10.77 -9.71
N LYS A 110 -3.22 -10.75 -8.49
CA LYS A 110 -4.54 -11.35 -8.18
C LYS A 110 -5.72 -10.42 -8.48
N TYR A 111 -5.58 -9.13 -8.18
CA TYR A 111 -6.70 -8.18 -8.19
C TYR A 111 -6.51 -7.00 -9.15
N GLY A 112 -5.32 -6.84 -9.74
CA GLY A 112 -5.01 -5.72 -10.64
C GLY A 112 -4.86 -4.36 -9.95
N VAL A 113 -4.82 -4.34 -8.61
CA VAL A 113 -4.75 -3.12 -7.80
C VAL A 113 -3.34 -2.96 -7.23
N ARG A 114 -2.76 -1.75 -7.35
CA ARG A 114 -1.46 -1.41 -6.76
C ARG A 114 -1.67 -0.65 -5.45
N GLU A 115 -1.22 -1.22 -4.33
CA GLU A 115 -1.21 -0.52 -3.06
C GLU A 115 -0.06 0.50 -3.00
N ARG A 116 -0.34 1.64 -2.36
CA ARG A 116 0.55 2.79 -2.04
C ARG A 116 2.06 2.59 -2.34
N GLU A 117 2.44 2.56 -3.60
CA GLU A 117 3.85 2.32 -4.03
C GLU A 117 4.80 3.43 -3.55
N LYS A 118 4.29 4.66 -3.46
CA LYS A 118 5.01 5.80 -2.91
C LYS A 118 5.32 5.63 -1.41
N ALA A 119 4.40 5.06 -0.63
CA ALA A 119 4.59 4.90 0.81
C ALA A 119 5.68 3.87 1.13
N THR A 120 5.67 2.73 0.44
CA THR A 120 6.72 1.70 0.60
C THR A 120 8.09 2.20 0.16
N ALA A 121 8.16 3.02 -0.90
CA ALA A 121 9.41 3.67 -1.31
C ALA A 121 9.93 4.66 -0.25
N VAL A 122 9.06 5.49 0.33
CA VAL A 122 9.45 6.44 1.40
C VAL A 122 9.94 5.71 2.64
N ILE A 123 9.23 4.69 3.10
CA ILE A 123 9.62 3.88 4.27
C ILE A 123 10.99 3.24 4.05
N TYR A 124 11.24 2.71 2.84
CA TYR A 124 12.54 2.14 2.47
C TYR A 124 13.68 3.18 2.50
N TRP A 125 13.45 4.38 1.97
CA TRP A 125 14.47 5.43 2.03
C TRP A 125 14.75 5.87 3.47
N LEU A 126 13.72 5.95 4.32
CA LEU A 126 13.88 6.26 5.73
C LEU A 126 14.68 5.20 6.48
N SER A 127 14.43 3.90 6.22
CA SER A 127 15.20 2.82 6.84
C SER A 127 16.65 2.82 6.40
N VAL A 128 16.94 3.03 5.11
CA VAL A 128 18.30 3.17 4.58
C VAL A 128 19.06 4.31 5.27
N VAL A 129 18.43 5.46 5.47
CA VAL A 129 19.06 6.60 6.17
C VAL A 129 19.41 6.24 7.61
N ILE A 130 18.52 5.58 8.35
CA ILE A 130 18.79 5.15 9.73
C ILE A 130 19.92 4.13 9.77
N SER A 131 19.91 3.15 8.85
CA SER A 131 20.97 2.15 8.75
C SER A 131 22.33 2.79 8.52
N MET A 132 22.41 3.81 7.64
CA MET A 132 23.64 4.57 7.41
C MET A 132 24.11 5.32 8.66
N ILE A 133 23.19 6.00 9.37
CA ILE A 133 23.52 6.72 10.61
C ILE A 133 23.98 5.74 11.70
N GLY A 134 23.27 4.62 11.87
CA GLY A 134 23.59 3.59 12.86
C GLY A 134 24.95 2.94 12.59
N LEU A 135 25.25 2.65 11.32
CA LEU A 135 26.52 2.07 10.91
C LEU A 135 27.67 3.08 11.10
N PHE A 136 27.48 4.33 10.68
CA PHE A 136 28.44 5.41 10.91
C PHE A 136 28.74 5.59 12.40
N ALA A 137 27.71 5.61 13.24
CA ALA A 137 27.86 5.72 14.68
C ALA A 137 28.64 4.52 15.27
N LEU A 138 28.55 3.33 14.66
CA LEU A 138 29.27 2.13 15.11
C LEU A 138 30.76 2.18 14.78
N PHE A 139 31.14 2.71 13.62
CA PHE A 139 32.54 2.77 13.17
C PHE A 139 33.31 4.03 13.58
N MET A 140 32.63 5.14 13.88
CA MET A 140 33.26 6.43 14.20
C MET A 140 33.43 6.70 15.71
N ALA A 141 33.40 5.66 16.54
CA ALA A 141 33.51 5.78 18.00
C ALA A 141 34.67 4.97 18.57
#